data_AF-Q65VW5-F1
#
_entry.id   AF-Q65VW5-F1
#
_cell.length_a   1.000
_cell.length_b   1.000
_cell.length_c   1.000
_cell.angle_alpha   90.00
_cell.angle_beta   90.00
_cell.angle_gamma   90.00
#
_symmetry.space_group_name_H-M   'P 1'
#
loop_
_entity.id
_entity.type
_entity.pdbx_description
1 polymer ?
#
loop_
_entity_poly.entity_id
_entity_poly.type
_entity_poly.pdbx_seq_one_letter_code
_entity_poly.pdbx_strand_id
1 'polypeptide(L)'
;MSVKKSNLSRPNWLAISRSERVVGTNEKVLGKRIRTLGIHQRYGIMISRLNRAGVELVPTADSILQFGDVLHMVGNVETMDAAISIIGNAKQKLQQVQMLPVFIGICLGVLLGSLPIHIPGFPVALKLGLAGGPLVVALILARIGSIGKLYWFMPPSANLALREIGIVLFLTVVGLKSGGNFVNTLTQGDGVTWMGYGVLITFVPLMAVGIIARIYAKMNYLSICGLLAGSMTDPPALAFANAIKEENGAAALSYATVYPLVMFLRIISPQLLAILLWVA
;
A
#
# COMPACT_ATOMS: atom_id res chain seq x y z
N MET A 1 41.31 42.56 13.29
CA MET A 1 40.15 42.62 14.21
C MET A 1 39.64 41.19 14.39
N SER A 2 40.16 40.51 15.43
CA SER A 2 39.95 39.07 15.67
C SER A 2 38.67 38.86 16.47
N VAL A 3 37.65 38.28 15.85
CA VAL A 3 36.38 37.97 16.51
C VAL A 3 36.56 36.70 17.34
N LYS A 4 36.63 36.89 18.66
CA LYS A 4 36.60 35.86 19.69
C LYS A 4 35.36 34.97 19.48
N LYS A 5 35.55 33.71 19.07
CA LYS A 5 34.50 32.69 19.12
C LYS A 5 34.18 32.42 20.59
N SER A 6 33.04 32.92 21.06
CA SER A 6 32.48 32.56 22.35
C SER A 6 32.16 31.06 22.35
N ASN A 7 32.76 30.32 23.28
CA ASN A 7 32.37 28.97 23.64
C ASN A 7 30.93 29.00 24.16
N LEU A 8 29.95 28.82 23.27
CA LEU A 8 28.62 28.38 23.65
C LEU A 8 28.72 26.89 23.98
N SER A 9 28.81 26.61 25.28
CA SER A 9 28.66 25.28 25.86
C SER A 9 27.43 24.61 25.25
N ARG A 10 27.65 23.55 24.48
CA ARG A 10 26.56 22.72 23.96
C ARG A 10 25.79 22.16 25.16
N PRO A 11 24.47 22.33 25.23
CA PRO A 11 23.72 21.89 26.39
C PRO A 11 23.72 20.36 26.55
N ASN A 12 23.83 19.92 27.81
CA ASN A 12 24.19 18.57 28.23
C ASN A 12 23.11 17.48 27.97
N TRP A 13 21.95 17.83 27.40
CA TRP A 13 20.86 16.89 27.10
C TRP A 13 21.11 16.03 25.86
N LEU A 14 22.05 16.40 24.99
CA LEU A 14 22.49 15.55 23.88
C LEU A 14 23.37 14.37 24.36
N ALA A 15 23.83 14.37 25.61
CA ALA A 15 24.78 13.38 26.11
C ALA A 15 24.14 12.07 26.62
N ILE A 16 22.80 11.97 26.73
CA ILE A 16 22.12 10.79 27.33
C ILE A 16 20.87 10.35 26.54
N SER A 17 20.80 10.61 25.23
CA SER A 17 19.67 10.15 24.40
C SER A 17 20.14 9.16 23.34
N ARG A 18 19.73 7.89 23.46
CA ARG A 18 19.89 6.86 22.41
C ARG A 18 18.72 6.97 21.45
N SER A 19 19.01 6.95 20.16
CA SER A 19 18.00 6.78 19.11
C SER A 19 18.20 5.42 18.44
N GLU A 20 17.13 4.64 18.34
CA GLU A 20 17.21 3.31 17.76
C GLU A 20 15.97 2.95 16.95
N ARG A 21 16.18 2.17 15.88
CA ARG A 21 15.14 1.62 15.02
C ARG A 21 14.83 0.21 15.45
N VAL A 22 13.59 -0.01 15.87
CA VAL A 22 13.17 -1.25 16.53
C VAL A 22 11.94 -1.81 15.85
N VAL A 23 11.98 -3.11 15.56
CA VAL A 23 10.91 -3.76 14.83
C VAL A 23 9.87 -4.35 15.79
N GLY A 24 8.62 -3.93 15.65
CA GLY A 24 7.48 -4.51 16.35
C GLY A 24 7.23 -5.95 15.91
N THR A 25 7.74 -6.92 16.67
CA THR A 25 7.59 -8.37 16.38
C THR A 25 7.00 -9.17 17.53
N ASN A 26 6.82 -8.58 18.72
CA ASN A 26 6.34 -9.30 19.89
C ASN A 26 4.80 -9.37 19.92
N GLU A 27 4.26 -10.59 19.85
CA GLU A 27 2.82 -10.90 19.86
C GLU A 27 2.05 -10.24 21.01
N LYS A 28 2.68 -10.00 22.16
CA LYS A 28 2.03 -9.39 23.32
C LYS A 28 1.69 -7.92 23.14
N VAL A 29 2.35 -7.23 22.21
CA VAL A 29 2.16 -5.79 21.94
C VAL A 29 1.44 -5.51 20.63
N LEU A 30 1.40 -6.48 19.71
CA LEU A 30 0.69 -6.34 18.43
C LEU A 30 -0.81 -6.20 18.64
N GLY A 31 -1.45 -5.36 17.82
CA GLY A 31 -2.88 -5.06 17.93
C GLY A 31 -3.25 -4.12 19.09
N LYS A 32 -2.29 -3.72 19.93
CA LYS A 32 -2.52 -2.76 21.02
C LYS A 32 -2.23 -1.34 20.59
N ARG A 33 -2.94 -0.38 21.22
CA ARG A 33 -2.68 1.06 21.04
C ARG A 33 -1.38 1.44 21.73
N ILE A 34 -0.62 2.38 21.15
CA ILE A 34 0.63 2.89 21.72
C ILE A 34 0.44 3.38 23.17
N ARG A 35 -0.67 4.08 23.47
CA ARG A 35 -0.99 4.52 24.84
C ARG A 35 -1.07 3.38 25.86
N THR A 36 -1.56 2.21 25.46
CA THR A 36 -1.75 1.07 26.35
C THR A 36 -0.43 0.39 26.69
N LEU A 37 0.58 0.56 25.84
CA LEU A 37 1.93 0.04 26.08
C LEU A 37 2.68 0.85 27.14
N GLY A 38 2.29 2.11 27.34
CA GLY A 38 2.87 2.98 28.37
C GLY A 38 4.37 3.23 28.20
N ILE A 39 4.92 3.10 26.98
CA ILE A 39 6.37 3.14 26.73
C ILE A 39 6.99 4.47 27.20
N HIS A 40 6.29 5.58 26.93
CA HIS A 40 6.74 6.89 27.35
C HIS A 40 6.68 7.07 28.87
N GLN A 41 5.56 6.68 29.51
CA GLN A 41 5.39 6.84 30.96
C GLN A 41 6.30 5.92 31.78
N ARG A 42 6.53 4.68 31.31
CA ARG A 42 7.23 3.64 32.06
C ARG A 42 8.74 3.64 31.82
N TYR A 43 9.19 4.03 30.62
CA TYR A 43 10.60 3.95 30.22
C TYR A 43 11.19 5.29 29.82
N GLY A 44 10.40 6.37 29.77
CA GLY A 44 10.87 7.69 29.31
C GLY A 44 11.23 7.71 27.82
N ILE A 45 10.73 6.75 27.04
CA ILE A 45 11.08 6.60 25.61
C ILE A 45 9.94 7.12 24.75
N MET A 46 10.27 8.02 23.84
CA MET A 46 9.36 8.58 22.86
C MET A 46 9.48 7.82 21.53
N ILE A 47 8.36 7.41 20.97
CA ILE A 47 8.29 6.92 19.59
C ILE A 47 8.12 8.15 18.70
N SER A 48 9.21 8.61 18.10
CA SER A 48 9.22 9.82 17.27
C SER A 48 8.58 9.58 15.90
N ARG A 49 8.79 8.39 15.33
CA ARG A 49 8.31 8.02 14.00
C ARG A 49 7.97 6.53 13.94
N LEU A 50 7.04 6.18 13.07
CA LEU A 50 6.62 4.82 12.79
C LEU A 50 6.72 4.60 11.27
N ASN A 51 7.57 3.69 10.81
CA ASN A 51 7.56 3.28 9.42
C ASN A 51 6.75 1.99 9.28
N ARG A 52 5.67 2.05 8.50
CA ARG A 52 4.80 0.91 8.18
C ARG A 52 4.84 0.67 6.68
N ALA A 53 5.31 -0.50 6.27
CA ALA A 53 5.40 -0.91 4.87
C ALA A 53 6.10 0.14 3.96
N GLY A 54 7.13 0.81 4.47
CA GLY A 54 7.89 1.83 3.75
C GLY A 54 7.34 3.25 3.89
N VAL A 55 6.14 3.43 4.47
CA VAL A 55 5.55 4.74 4.72
C VAL A 55 5.89 5.23 6.10
N GLU A 56 6.51 6.40 6.20
CA GLU A 56 6.80 7.06 7.46
C GLU A 56 5.58 7.83 7.97
N LEU A 57 5.16 7.50 9.18
CA LEU A 57 3.97 8.01 9.85
C LEU A 57 4.37 8.64 11.18
N VAL A 58 3.71 9.73 11.55
CA VAL A 58 3.80 10.28 12.91
C VAL A 58 2.81 9.52 13.80
N PRO A 59 3.28 8.69 14.75
CA PRO A 59 2.40 7.90 15.57
C PRO A 59 1.62 8.79 16.55
N THR A 60 0.34 8.50 16.71
CA THR A 60 -0.53 9.08 17.74
C THR A 60 -0.73 8.10 18.90
N ALA A 61 -1.25 8.58 20.02
CA ALA A 61 -1.57 7.74 21.18
C ALA A 61 -2.51 6.57 20.85
N ASP A 62 -3.41 6.76 19.87
CA ASP A 62 -4.38 5.77 19.41
C ASP A 62 -3.89 4.90 18.24
N SER A 63 -2.67 5.16 17.75
CA SER A 63 -2.07 4.31 16.71
C SER A 63 -1.92 2.88 17.24
N ILE A 64 -2.39 1.93 16.44
CA ILE A 64 -2.33 0.49 16.76
C ILE A 64 -1.04 -0.06 16.18
N LEU A 65 -0.24 -0.74 17.01
CA LEU A 65 1.00 -1.37 16.59
C LEU A 65 0.69 -2.63 15.75
N GLN A 66 1.29 -2.73 14.57
CA GLN A 66 1.16 -3.85 13.65
C GLN A 66 2.48 -4.60 13.49
N PHE A 67 2.38 -5.86 13.05
CA PHE A 67 3.58 -6.68 12.82
C PHE A 67 4.41 -6.06 11.69
N GLY A 68 5.71 -5.89 11.93
CA GLY A 68 6.63 -5.30 10.95
C GLY A 68 6.68 -3.78 10.94
N ASP A 69 5.96 -3.13 11.86
CA ASP A 69 6.17 -1.71 12.16
C ASP A 69 7.61 -1.47 12.63
N VAL A 70 8.30 -0.50 12.02
CA VAL A 70 9.63 -0.07 12.43
C VAL A 70 9.49 1.24 13.21
N LEU A 71 9.70 1.16 14.52
CA LEU A 71 9.57 2.29 15.44
C LEU A 71 10.92 2.99 15.58
N HIS A 72 10.92 4.30 15.39
CA HIS A 72 12.06 5.17 15.72
C HIS A 72 11.90 5.67 17.15
N MET A 73 12.60 5.01 18.07
CA MET A 73 12.55 5.31 19.49
C MET A 73 13.70 6.23 19.89
N VAL A 74 13.41 7.20 20.76
CA VAL A 74 14.38 8.16 21.31
C VAL A 74 14.14 8.26 22.81
N GLY A 75 15.19 8.08 23.61
CA GLY A 75 15.09 8.16 25.07
C GLY A 75 16.39 7.81 25.79
N ASN A 76 16.30 7.57 27.10
CA ASN A 76 17.46 7.22 27.92
C ASN A 76 18.06 5.87 27.47
N VAL A 77 19.39 5.80 27.45
CA VAL A 77 20.18 4.60 27.13
C VAL A 77 19.82 3.43 28.06
N GLU A 78 19.67 3.70 29.36
CA GLU A 78 19.46 2.67 30.40
C GLU A 78 18.15 1.90 30.25
N THR A 79 17.10 2.58 29.80
CA THR A 79 15.75 1.99 29.66
C THR A 79 15.46 1.52 28.24
N MET A 80 16.34 1.83 27.26
CA MET A 80 16.14 1.49 25.85
C MET A 80 16.02 -0.01 25.64
N ASP A 81 16.97 -0.79 26.17
CA ASP A 81 16.99 -2.24 25.96
C ASP A 81 15.78 -2.93 26.63
N ALA A 82 15.30 -2.39 27.76
CA ALA A 82 14.07 -2.87 28.41
C ALA A 82 12.83 -2.63 27.54
N ALA A 83 12.71 -1.46 26.91
CA ALA A 83 11.61 -1.18 25.98
C ALA A 83 11.70 -2.03 24.70
N ILE A 84 12.90 -2.24 24.17
CA ILE A 84 13.15 -3.13 23.03
C ILE A 84 12.68 -4.56 23.33
N SER A 85 12.94 -5.07 24.54
CA SER A 85 12.51 -6.42 24.92
C SER A 85 10.99 -6.61 24.89
N ILE A 86 10.23 -5.54 25.20
CA ILE A 86 8.77 -5.55 25.19
C ILE A 86 8.22 -5.47 23.76
N ILE A 87 8.77 -4.58 22.95
CA ILE A 87 8.34 -4.38 21.55
C ILE A 87 8.74 -5.56 20.66
N GLY A 88 9.87 -6.19 20.99
CA GLY A 88 10.58 -7.14 20.16
C GLY A 88 11.59 -6.46 19.24
N ASN A 89 12.41 -7.27 18.56
CA ASN A 89 13.31 -6.82 17.49
C ASN A 89 13.75 -7.98 16.58
N ALA A 90 12.84 -8.91 16.27
CA ALA A 90 13.16 -10.11 15.51
C ALA A 90 13.16 -9.81 14.00
N LYS A 91 14.17 -9.07 13.52
CA LYS A 91 14.31 -8.67 12.10
C LYS A 91 14.18 -9.84 11.13
N GLN A 92 14.67 -11.02 11.51
CA GLN A 92 14.61 -12.22 10.68
C GLN A 92 13.19 -12.72 10.40
N LYS A 93 12.23 -12.49 11.32
CA LYS A 93 10.82 -12.79 11.08
C LYS A 93 10.20 -11.94 9.97
N LEU A 94 10.75 -10.74 9.70
CA LEU A 94 10.29 -9.89 8.59
C LEU A 94 10.82 -10.33 7.23
N GLN A 95 11.83 -11.20 7.18
CA GLN A 95 12.40 -11.69 5.94
C GLN A 95 11.74 -13.01 5.51
N GLN A 96 11.09 -13.71 6.44
CA GLN A 96 10.42 -14.98 6.17
C GLN A 96 9.02 -14.74 5.63
N VAL A 97 8.76 -15.25 4.44
CA VAL A 97 7.41 -15.28 3.87
C VAL A 97 6.64 -16.40 4.55
N GLN A 98 5.54 -16.05 5.20
CA GLN A 98 4.58 -17.05 5.67
C GLN A 98 3.68 -17.45 4.50
N MET A 99 3.97 -18.60 3.88
CA MET A 99 3.20 -19.09 2.72
C MET A 99 1.75 -19.44 3.08
N LEU A 100 1.50 -19.88 4.31
CA LEU A 100 0.17 -20.30 4.76
C LEU A 100 -0.87 -19.15 4.73
N PRO A 101 -0.60 -17.95 5.31
CA PRO A 101 -1.43 -16.77 5.11
C PRO A 101 -1.69 -16.43 3.64
N VAL A 102 -0.67 -16.48 2.78
CA VAL A 102 -0.83 -16.17 1.35
C VAL A 102 -1.80 -17.15 0.70
N PHE A 103 -1.63 -18.44 0.95
CA PHE A 103 -2.51 -19.49 0.42
C PHE A 103 -3.95 -19.32 0.91
N ILE A 104 -4.16 -19.12 2.22
CA ILE A 104 -5.49 -18.91 2.79
C ILE A 104 -6.15 -17.68 2.17
N GLY A 105 -5.42 -16.57 2.04
CA GLY A 105 -5.94 -15.33 1.47
C GLY A 105 -6.37 -15.50 0.01
N ILE A 106 -5.55 -16.16 -0.82
CA ILE A 106 -5.88 -16.44 -2.22
C ILE A 106 -7.06 -17.41 -2.32
N CYS A 107 -7.05 -18.52 -1.57
CA CYS A 107 -8.13 -19.51 -1.60
C CYS A 107 -9.47 -18.90 -1.18
N LEU A 108 -9.53 -18.22 -0.03
CA LEU A 108 -10.74 -17.54 0.41
C LEU A 108 -11.17 -16.45 -0.58
N GLY A 109 -10.20 -15.73 -1.14
CA GLY A 109 -10.41 -14.73 -2.19
C GLY A 109 -11.08 -15.30 -3.43
N VAL A 110 -10.52 -16.37 -3.99
CA VAL A 110 -11.06 -17.03 -5.19
C VAL A 110 -12.43 -17.64 -4.92
N LEU A 111 -12.63 -18.25 -3.75
CA LEU A 111 -13.93 -18.78 -3.34
C LEU A 111 -14.98 -17.67 -3.29
N LEU A 112 -14.69 -16.57 -2.57
CA LEU A 112 -15.57 -15.40 -2.50
C LEU A 112 -15.82 -14.79 -3.89
N GLY A 113 -14.76 -14.72 -4.71
CA GLY A 113 -14.81 -14.18 -6.07
C GLY A 113 -15.69 -14.97 -7.03
N SER A 114 -15.78 -16.28 -6.81
CA SER A 114 -16.50 -17.21 -7.67
C SER A 114 -17.99 -17.32 -7.32
N LEU A 115 -18.41 -16.80 -6.16
CA LEU A 115 -19.80 -16.84 -5.73
C LEU A 115 -20.68 -15.96 -6.63
N PRO A 116 -21.68 -16.55 -7.33
CA PRO A 116 -22.62 -15.78 -8.14
C PRO A 116 -23.64 -15.07 -7.26
N ILE A 117 -23.64 -13.73 -7.30
CA ILE A 117 -24.64 -12.89 -6.63
C ILE A 117 -25.79 -12.68 -7.60
N HIS A 118 -26.93 -13.31 -7.30
CA HIS A 118 -28.17 -13.14 -8.05
C HIS A 118 -28.95 -11.99 -7.42
N ILE A 119 -29.06 -10.87 -8.13
CA ILE A 119 -29.91 -9.76 -7.72
C ILE A 119 -31.25 -9.93 -8.46
N PRO A 120 -32.40 -9.89 -7.75
CA PRO A 120 -33.72 -9.96 -8.40
C PRO A 120 -33.86 -8.86 -9.46
N GLY A 121 -34.22 -9.24 -10.69
CA GLY A 121 -34.31 -8.32 -11.84
C GLY A 121 -33.10 -8.33 -12.79
N PHE A 122 -32.06 -9.13 -12.53
CA PHE A 122 -30.86 -9.19 -13.37
C PHE A 122 -30.78 -10.49 -14.20
N PRO A 123 -30.45 -10.42 -15.51
CA PRO A 123 -30.38 -11.60 -16.39
C PRO A 123 -29.11 -12.44 -16.20
N VAL A 124 -28.06 -11.89 -15.59
CA VAL A 124 -26.78 -12.56 -15.35
C VAL A 124 -26.36 -12.37 -13.91
N ALA A 125 -25.89 -13.45 -13.28
CA ALA A 125 -25.36 -13.39 -11.92
C ALA A 125 -24.05 -12.58 -11.88
N LEU A 126 -24.00 -11.57 -11.00
CA LEU A 126 -22.81 -10.76 -10.81
C LEU A 126 -21.77 -11.56 -10.05
N LYS A 127 -20.52 -11.52 -10.53
CA LYS A 127 -19.38 -12.17 -9.87
C LYS A 127 -18.30 -11.13 -9.63
N LEU A 128 -17.72 -11.13 -8.44
CA LEU A 128 -16.51 -10.34 -8.14
C LEU A 128 -15.31 -10.84 -8.97
N GLY A 129 -15.36 -12.10 -9.41
CA GLY A 129 -14.37 -12.71 -10.27
C GLY A 129 -13.07 -13.05 -9.54
N LEU A 130 -12.13 -13.62 -10.30
CA LEU A 130 -10.83 -14.08 -9.80
C LEU A 130 -9.93 -12.95 -9.30
N ALA A 131 -10.21 -11.70 -9.69
CA ALA A 131 -9.46 -10.52 -9.23
C ALA A 131 -10.15 -9.82 -8.04
N GLY A 132 -11.48 -9.65 -8.09
CA GLY A 132 -12.21 -8.89 -7.06
C GLY A 132 -12.33 -9.63 -5.75
N GLY A 133 -12.55 -10.94 -5.78
CA GLY A 133 -12.64 -11.75 -4.57
C GLY A 133 -11.38 -11.69 -3.71
N PRO A 134 -10.19 -11.98 -4.26
CA PRO A 134 -8.92 -11.82 -3.55
C PRO A 134 -8.66 -10.40 -3.05
N LEU A 135 -9.05 -9.36 -3.78
CA LEU A 135 -8.91 -7.97 -3.32
C LEU A 135 -9.73 -7.71 -2.04
N VAL A 136 -11.01 -8.08 -2.03
CA VAL A 136 -11.90 -7.88 -0.88
C VAL A 136 -11.41 -8.66 0.33
N VAL A 137 -11.07 -9.94 0.14
CA VAL A 137 -10.54 -10.78 1.22
C VAL A 137 -9.21 -10.25 1.73
N ALA A 138 -8.30 -9.83 0.85
CA ALA A 138 -7.02 -9.25 1.25
C ALA A 138 -7.19 -7.97 2.07
N LEU A 139 -8.15 -7.09 1.74
CA LEU A 139 -8.45 -5.89 2.52
C LEU A 139 -8.97 -6.22 3.93
N ILE A 140 -9.87 -7.21 4.03
CA ILE A 140 -10.40 -7.67 5.31
C ILE A 140 -9.28 -8.26 6.17
N LEU A 141 -8.47 -9.16 5.60
CA LEU A 141 -7.37 -9.81 6.32
C LEU A 141 -6.26 -8.81 6.69
N ALA A 142 -5.93 -7.87 5.81
CA ALA A 142 -4.98 -6.79 6.11
C ALA A 142 -5.48 -5.89 7.25
N ARG A 143 -6.80 -5.64 7.34
CA ARG A 143 -7.39 -4.88 8.44
C ARG A 143 -7.33 -5.64 9.77
N ILE A 144 -7.51 -6.97 9.74
CA ILE A 144 -7.35 -7.83 10.92
C ILE A 144 -5.88 -7.86 11.38
N GLY A 145 -4.94 -7.80 10.44
CA GLY A 145 -3.49 -7.66 10.70
C GLY A 145 -2.81 -8.98 11.08
N SER A 146 -3.30 -9.67 12.11
CA SER A 146 -2.81 -10.98 12.52
C SER A 146 -3.85 -11.79 13.27
N ILE A 147 -3.84 -13.12 13.11
CA ILE A 147 -4.69 -14.05 13.86
C ILE A 147 -3.76 -15.07 14.54
N GLY A 148 -3.54 -14.91 15.84
CA GLY A 148 -2.59 -15.75 16.59
C GLY A 148 -1.18 -15.67 16.02
N LYS A 149 -0.65 -16.79 15.52
CA LYS A 149 0.69 -16.89 14.92
C LYS A 149 0.73 -16.63 13.40
N LEU A 150 -0.44 -16.37 12.78
CA LEU A 150 -0.56 -16.04 11.37
C LEU A 150 -0.53 -14.51 11.21
N TYR A 151 0.50 -14.02 10.53
CA TYR A 151 0.65 -12.60 10.24
C TYR A 151 0.30 -12.35 8.78
N TRP A 152 -0.65 -11.46 8.52
CA TRP A 152 -1.01 -11.02 7.17
C TRP A 152 0.00 -9.96 6.67
N PHE A 153 1.29 -10.27 6.82
CA PHE A 153 2.41 -9.43 6.45
C PHE A 153 3.19 -10.08 5.32
N MET A 154 3.48 -9.31 4.28
CA MET A 154 4.32 -9.74 3.19
C MET A 154 5.63 -8.95 3.21
N PRO A 155 6.80 -9.62 3.31
CA PRO A 155 8.10 -8.96 3.16
C PRO A 155 8.17 -8.18 1.84
N PRO A 156 8.72 -6.95 1.81
CA PRO A 156 8.77 -6.13 0.60
C PRO A 156 9.41 -6.83 -0.60
N SER A 157 10.52 -7.56 -0.39
CA SER A 157 11.22 -8.31 -1.45
C SER A 157 10.35 -9.41 -2.05
N ALA A 158 9.57 -10.12 -1.22
CA ALA A 158 8.66 -11.15 -1.67
C ALA A 158 7.48 -10.57 -2.44
N ASN A 159 6.92 -9.45 -1.98
CA ASN A 159 5.85 -8.75 -2.68
C ASN A 159 6.31 -8.29 -4.08
N LEU A 160 7.51 -7.71 -4.17
CA LEU A 160 8.09 -7.30 -5.46
C LEU A 160 8.26 -8.50 -6.40
N ALA A 161 8.87 -9.58 -5.92
CA ALA A 161 9.08 -10.78 -6.72
C ALA A 161 7.75 -11.42 -7.19
N LEU A 162 6.78 -11.60 -6.29
CA LEU A 162 5.47 -12.16 -6.64
C LEU A 162 4.71 -11.27 -7.64
N ARG A 163 4.80 -9.95 -7.48
CA ARG A 163 4.19 -8.98 -8.40
C ARG A 163 4.85 -9.05 -9.78
N GLU A 164 6.17 -9.08 -9.84
CA GLU A 164 6.91 -9.16 -11.11
C GLU A 164 6.62 -10.47 -11.84
N ILE A 165 6.67 -11.61 -11.14
CA ILE A 165 6.31 -12.92 -11.72
C ILE A 165 4.87 -12.89 -12.23
N GLY A 166 3.92 -12.38 -11.44
CA GLY A 166 2.52 -12.27 -11.85
C GLY A 166 2.32 -11.41 -13.09
N ILE A 167 2.98 -10.25 -13.17
CA ILE A 167 2.93 -9.36 -14.33
C ILE A 167 3.55 -10.02 -15.56
N VAL A 168 4.71 -10.67 -15.43
CA VAL A 168 5.38 -11.35 -16.54
C VAL A 168 4.50 -12.46 -17.09
N LEU A 169 3.93 -13.32 -16.23
CA LEU A 169 3.02 -14.38 -16.66
C LEU A 169 1.77 -13.81 -17.33
N PHE A 170 1.15 -12.79 -16.74
CA PHE A 170 -0.04 -12.16 -17.30
C PHE A 170 0.23 -11.53 -18.67
N LEU A 171 1.27 -10.69 -18.78
CA LEU A 171 1.64 -10.03 -20.04
C LEU A 171 2.06 -11.03 -21.11
N THR A 172 2.72 -12.14 -20.73
CA THR A 172 3.08 -13.21 -21.66
C THR A 172 1.83 -13.84 -22.26
N VAL A 173 0.86 -14.23 -21.43
CA VAL A 173 -0.38 -14.86 -21.91
C VAL A 173 -1.21 -13.90 -22.76
N VAL A 174 -1.36 -12.64 -22.33
CA VAL A 174 -2.10 -11.61 -23.09
C VAL A 174 -1.40 -11.31 -24.40
N GLY A 175 -0.07 -11.15 -24.39
CA GLY A 175 0.74 -10.88 -25.57
C GLY A 175 0.67 -12.01 -26.59
N LEU A 176 0.76 -13.27 -26.15
CA LEU A 176 0.61 -14.44 -27.03
C LEU A 176 -0.81 -14.54 -27.61
N LYS A 177 -1.84 -14.27 -26.80
CA LYS A 177 -3.25 -14.34 -27.23
C LYS A 177 -3.60 -13.24 -28.24
N SER A 178 -3.08 -12.03 -28.05
CA SER A 178 -3.37 -10.88 -28.91
C SER A 178 -2.40 -10.73 -30.08
N GLY A 179 -1.19 -11.31 -29.99
CA GLY A 179 -0.10 -11.09 -30.94
C GLY A 179 -0.37 -11.61 -32.34
N GLY A 180 -1.04 -12.76 -32.49
CA GLY A 180 -1.27 -13.39 -33.79
C GLY A 180 -2.03 -12.52 -34.79
N ASN A 181 -2.99 -11.71 -34.31
CA ASN A 181 -3.77 -10.80 -35.14
C ASN A 181 -3.29 -9.34 -35.05
N PHE A 182 -2.23 -9.06 -34.29
CA PHE A 182 -1.83 -7.68 -33.98
C PHE A 182 -1.47 -6.89 -35.23
N VAL A 183 -0.54 -7.40 -36.05
CA VAL A 183 -0.08 -6.72 -37.26
C VAL A 183 -1.24 -6.52 -38.23
N ASN A 184 -2.04 -7.57 -38.45
CA ASN A 184 -3.20 -7.50 -39.34
C ASN A 184 -4.21 -6.44 -38.88
N THR A 185 -4.56 -6.42 -37.59
CA THR A 185 -5.47 -5.42 -37.01
C THR A 185 -4.92 -4.00 -37.12
N LEU A 186 -3.61 -3.82 -36.99
CA LEU A 186 -2.96 -2.51 -37.05
C LEU A 186 -2.84 -1.96 -38.47
N THR A 187 -2.49 -2.81 -39.45
CA THR A 187 -2.21 -2.37 -40.82
C THR A 187 -3.41 -2.44 -41.75
N GLN A 188 -4.32 -3.40 -41.54
CA GLN A 188 -5.47 -3.64 -42.41
C GLN A 188 -6.81 -3.33 -41.73
N GLY A 189 -6.84 -3.21 -40.41
CA GLY A 189 -8.03 -2.89 -39.64
C GLY A 189 -8.02 -1.47 -39.07
N ASP A 190 -8.99 -1.18 -38.20
CA ASP A 190 -9.13 0.11 -37.51
C ASP A 190 -8.11 0.33 -36.38
N GLY A 191 -6.99 -0.40 -36.36
CA GLY A 191 -6.05 -0.42 -35.23
C GLY A 191 -5.50 0.96 -34.85
N VAL A 192 -5.29 1.85 -35.84
CA VAL A 192 -4.88 3.24 -35.60
C VAL A 192 -5.99 4.03 -34.90
N THR A 193 -7.24 3.84 -35.30
CA THR A 193 -8.41 4.46 -34.67
C THR A 193 -8.57 3.99 -33.23
N TRP A 194 -8.42 2.68 -32.98
CA TRP A 194 -8.43 2.10 -31.62
C TRP A 194 -7.28 2.63 -30.76
N MET A 195 -6.10 2.82 -31.33
CA MET A 195 -4.96 3.45 -30.64
C MET A 195 -5.28 4.90 -30.27
N GLY A 196 -5.87 5.67 -31.19
CA GLY A 196 -6.31 7.04 -30.94
C GLY A 196 -7.31 7.14 -29.80
N TYR A 197 -8.34 6.28 -29.80
CA TYR A 197 -9.29 6.20 -28.68
C TYR A 197 -8.59 5.80 -27.37
N GLY A 198 -7.65 4.86 -27.41
CA GLY A 198 -6.86 4.46 -26.25
C GLY A 198 -6.08 5.63 -25.64
N VAL A 199 -5.41 6.42 -26.47
CA VAL A 199 -4.70 7.63 -26.02
C VAL A 199 -5.67 8.65 -25.44
N LEU A 200 -6.79 8.92 -26.10
CA LEU A 200 -7.77 9.90 -25.61
C LEU A 200 -8.39 9.47 -24.27
N ILE A 201 -8.86 8.23 -24.17
CA ILE A 201 -9.53 7.71 -22.97
C ILE A 201 -8.55 7.58 -21.79
N THR A 202 -7.24 7.46 -22.03
CA THR A 202 -6.24 7.44 -20.94
C THR A 202 -5.75 8.84 -20.58
N PHE A 203 -5.36 9.64 -21.57
CA PHE A 203 -4.73 10.93 -21.35
C PHE A 203 -5.73 12.00 -20.86
N VAL A 204 -6.91 12.09 -21.48
CA VAL A 204 -7.88 13.14 -21.16
C VAL A 204 -8.37 13.03 -19.71
N PRO A 205 -8.80 11.86 -19.20
CA PRO A 205 -9.21 11.74 -17.80
C PRO A 205 -8.07 11.98 -16.82
N LEU A 206 -6.86 11.50 -17.12
CA LEU A 206 -5.68 11.73 -16.27
C LEU A 206 -5.35 13.22 -16.13
N MET A 207 -5.38 13.96 -17.23
CA MET A 207 -5.15 15.41 -17.22
C MET A 207 -6.27 16.16 -16.53
N ALA A 208 -7.52 15.83 -16.83
CA ALA A 208 -8.67 16.46 -16.18
C ALA A 208 -8.62 16.26 -14.65
N VAL A 209 -8.44 15.02 -14.19
CA VAL A 209 -8.36 14.71 -12.75
C VAL A 209 -7.14 15.37 -12.10
N GLY A 210 -5.98 15.35 -12.76
CA GLY A 210 -4.77 16.01 -12.26
C GLY A 210 -4.95 17.53 -12.09
N ILE A 211 -5.55 18.20 -13.06
CA ILE A 211 -5.84 19.65 -13.03
C ILE A 211 -6.86 19.96 -11.94
N ILE A 212 -7.97 19.20 -11.86
CA ILE A 212 -9.01 19.40 -10.83
C ILE A 212 -8.42 19.18 -9.43
N ALA A 213 -7.62 18.13 -9.23
CA ALA A 213 -6.97 17.86 -7.96
C ALA A 213 -6.01 18.99 -7.55
N ARG A 214 -5.35 19.63 -8.53
CA ARG A 214 -4.44 20.74 -8.27
C ARG A 214 -5.15 22.05 -7.98
N ILE A 215 -6.15 22.42 -8.79
CA ILE A 215 -6.79 23.73 -8.73
C ILE A 215 -7.89 23.75 -7.66
N TYR A 216 -8.79 22.76 -7.67
CA TYR A 216 -9.96 22.74 -6.79
C TYR A 216 -9.62 22.11 -5.44
N ALA A 217 -9.02 20.92 -5.43
CA ALA A 217 -8.70 20.21 -4.20
C ALA A 217 -7.38 20.67 -3.54
N LYS A 218 -6.62 21.55 -4.21
CA LYS A 218 -5.35 22.13 -3.72
C LYS A 218 -4.35 21.08 -3.21
N MET A 219 -4.34 19.90 -3.83
CA MET A 219 -3.49 18.79 -3.41
C MET A 219 -2.01 19.07 -3.74
N ASN A 220 -1.11 18.57 -2.88
CA ASN A 220 0.33 18.62 -3.15
C ASN A 220 0.69 17.65 -4.30
N TYR A 221 1.82 17.92 -4.96
CA TYR A 221 2.25 17.17 -6.14
C TYR A 221 2.40 15.66 -5.87
N LEU A 222 3.02 15.27 -4.74
CA LEU A 222 3.20 13.85 -4.39
C LEU A 222 1.87 13.12 -4.18
N SER A 223 0.90 13.76 -3.51
CA SER A 223 -0.43 13.19 -3.33
C SER A 223 -1.19 13.06 -4.66
N ILE A 224 -1.02 14.00 -5.59
CA ILE A 224 -1.59 13.89 -6.95
C ILE A 224 -0.96 12.72 -7.70
N CYS A 225 0.38 12.59 -7.67
CA CYS A 225 1.07 11.44 -8.28
C CYS A 225 0.56 10.12 -7.70
N GLY A 226 0.44 10.02 -6.38
CA GLY A 226 -0.11 8.84 -5.71
C GLY A 226 -1.55 8.55 -6.09
N LEU A 227 -2.40 9.58 -6.20
CA LEU A 227 -3.79 9.47 -6.64
C LEU A 227 -3.90 8.98 -8.08
N LEU A 228 -3.15 9.55 -9.02
CA LEU A 228 -3.17 9.15 -10.42
C LEU A 228 -2.59 7.74 -10.59
N ALA A 229 -1.47 7.44 -9.93
CA ALA A 229 -0.85 6.11 -9.94
C ALA A 229 -1.80 5.04 -9.37
N GLY A 230 -2.48 5.33 -8.25
CA GLY A 230 -3.46 4.42 -7.64
C GLY A 230 -4.70 4.21 -8.51
N SER A 231 -5.16 5.27 -9.18
CA SER A 231 -6.32 5.22 -10.08
C SER A 231 -6.01 4.45 -11.37
N MET A 232 -4.81 4.58 -11.90
CA MET A 232 -4.38 3.85 -13.09
C MET A 232 -3.85 2.46 -12.80
N THR A 233 -3.70 2.11 -11.51
CA THR A 233 -3.02 0.89 -11.05
C THR A 233 -1.63 0.77 -11.65
N ASP A 234 -0.82 1.83 -11.48
CA ASP A 234 0.52 1.97 -12.03
C ASP A 234 1.57 1.98 -10.89
N PRO A 235 2.03 0.80 -10.43
CA PRO A 235 3.07 0.71 -9.41
C PRO A 235 4.41 1.35 -9.80
N PRO A 236 4.88 1.30 -11.07
CA PRO A 236 6.03 2.07 -11.52
C PRO A 236 5.90 3.58 -11.27
N ALA A 237 4.75 4.20 -11.60
CA ALA A 237 4.53 5.62 -11.33
C ALA A 237 4.55 5.95 -9.83
N LEU A 238 4.00 5.06 -8.98
CA LEU A 238 4.11 5.20 -7.53
C LEU A 238 5.57 5.10 -7.04
N ALA A 239 6.34 4.15 -7.56
CA ALA A 239 7.75 3.98 -7.20
C ALA A 239 8.56 5.23 -7.57
N PHE A 240 8.33 5.79 -8.76
CA PHE A 240 8.92 7.06 -9.18
C PHE A 240 8.51 8.21 -8.24
N ALA A 241 7.23 8.34 -7.90
CA ALA A 241 6.74 9.39 -7.00
C ALA A 241 7.35 9.29 -5.58
N ASN A 242 7.55 8.07 -5.07
CA ASN A 242 8.21 7.86 -3.78
C ASN A 242 9.70 8.21 -3.84
N ALA A 243 10.39 7.95 -4.96
CA ALA A 243 11.80 8.30 -5.12
C ALA A 243 12.06 9.82 -5.15
N ILE A 244 11.06 10.65 -5.51
CA ILE A 244 11.19 12.12 -5.47
C ILE A 244 11.39 12.62 -4.04
N LYS A 245 10.70 12.02 -3.05
CA LYS A 245 10.83 12.39 -1.64
C LYS A 245 10.47 11.21 -0.73
N GLU A 246 11.46 10.37 -0.47
CA GLU A 246 11.30 9.07 0.22
C GLU A 246 10.64 9.18 1.60
N GLU A 247 10.93 10.24 2.37
CA GLU A 247 10.45 10.39 3.76
C GLU A 247 9.02 10.95 3.89
N ASN A 248 8.40 11.44 2.81
CA ASN A 248 7.13 12.18 2.95
C ASN A 248 5.89 11.26 3.02
N GLY A 249 5.97 10.03 2.49
CA GLY A 249 4.88 9.04 2.52
C GLY A 249 3.57 9.43 1.80
N ALA A 250 3.42 10.68 1.35
CA ALA A 250 2.18 11.24 0.83
C ALA A 250 1.66 10.53 -0.43
N ALA A 251 2.56 10.16 -1.34
CA ALA A 251 2.19 9.43 -2.57
C ALA A 251 1.66 8.02 -2.24
N ALA A 252 2.37 7.29 -1.39
CA ALA A 252 1.94 5.96 -0.93
C ALA A 252 0.60 6.00 -0.19
N LEU A 253 0.38 7.00 0.66
CA LEU A 253 -0.90 7.16 1.37
C LEU A 253 -2.06 7.45 0.41
N SER A 254 -1.87 8.37 -0.54
CA SER A 254 -2.88 8.67 -1.56
C SER A 254 -3.17 7.44 -2.43
N TYR A 255 -2.16 6.71 -2.87
CA TYR A 255 -2.31 5.46 -3.62
C TYR A 255 -3.14 4.43 -2.83
N ALA A 256 -2.79 4.19 -1.57
CA ALA A 256 -3.47 3.20 -0.72
C ALA A 256 -4.95 3.54 -0.48
N THR A 257 -5.30 4.82 -0.54
CA THR A 257 -6.68 5.30 -0.32
C THR A 257 -7.55 5.11 -1.57
N VAL A 258 -7.03 5.43 -2.76
CA VAL A 258 -7.82 5.36 -3.99
C VAL A 258 -7.83 3.98 -4.64
N TYR A 259 -6.74 3.21 -4.49
CA TYR A 259 -6.56 1.93 -5.19
C TYR A 259 -7.70 0.93 -4.93
N PRO A 260 -8.15 0.66 -3.68
CA PRO A 260 -9.23 -0.28 -3.42
C PRO A 260 -10.55 0.13 -4.09
N LEU A 261 -10.89 1.42 -3.99
CA LEU A 261 -12.12 1.96 -4.56
C LEU A 261 -12.12 1.84 -6.08
N VAL A 262 -11.01 2.23 -6.72
CA VAL A 262 -10.91 2.20 -8.19
C VAL A 262 -10.89 0.77 -8.71
N MET A 263 -10.21 -0.16 -8.03
CA MET A 263 -10.25 -1.59 -8.39
C MET A 263 -11.67 -2.16 -8.29
N PHE A 264 -12.41 -1.83 -7.23
CA PHE A 264 -13.80 -2.24 -7.08
C PHE A 264 -14.68 -1.67 -8.20
N LEU A 265 -14.57 -0.37 -8.49
CA LEU A 265 -15.30 0.28 -9.59
C LEU A 265 -14.95 -0.33 -10.95
N ARG A 266 -13.66 -0.61 -11.22
CA ARG A 266 -13.21 -1.24 -12.47
C ARG A 266 -13.80 -2.63 -12.71
N ILE A 267 -14.12 -3.36 -11.64
CA ILE A 267 -14.72 -4.70 -11.74
C ILE A 267 -16.22 -4.60 -11.98
N ILE A 268 -16.90 -3.70 -11.28
CA ILE A 268 -18.35 -3.57 -11.34
C ILE A 268 -18.82 -2.76 -12.55
N SER A 269 -18.11 -1.70 -12.93
CA SER A 269 -18.56 -0.77 -13.97
C SER A 269 -18.77 -1.42 -15.34
N PRO A 270 -17.91 -2.34 -15.85
CA PRO A 270 -18.18 -3.01 -17.12
C PRO A 270 -19.40 -3.94 -17.05
N GLN A 271 -19.62 -4.57 -15.89
CA GLN A 271 -20.80 -5.43 -15.68
C GLN A 271 -22.08 -4.60 -15.67
N LEU A 272 -22.09 -3.47 -14.95
CA LEU A 272 -23.21 -2.52 -14.96
C LEU A 272 -23.45 -1.93 -16.35
N LEU A 273 -22.39 -1.54 -17.06
CA LEU A 273 -22.50 -0.99 -18.40
C LEU A 273 -23.08 -2.02 -19.38
N ALA A 274 -22.60 -3.27 -19.34
CA ALA A 274 -23.15 -4.35 -20.16
C ALA A 274 -24.64 -4.58 -19.89
N ILE A 275 -25.08 -4.46 -18.62
CA ILE A 275 -26.50 -4.56 -18.26
C ILE A 275 -27.28 -3.36 -18.76
N LEU A 276 -26.80 -2.13 -18.57
CA LEU A 276 -27.46 -0.92 -19.03
C LEU A 276 -27.64 -0.91 -20.55
N LEU A 277 -26.62 -1.34 -21.30
CA LEU A 277 -26.68 -1.46 -22.75
C LEU A 277 -27.51 -2.65 -23.24
N TRP A 278 -27.79 -3.63 -22.37
CA TRP A 278 -28.66 -4.77 -22.69
C TRP A 278 -30.14 -4.47 -22.42
N VAL A 279 -30.43 -3.62 -21.42
CA VAL A 279 -31.79 -3.21 -21.06
C VAL A 279 -32.29 -2.03 -21.90
N ALA A 280 -31.37 -1.23 -22.47
CA ALA A 280 -31.65 -0.13 -23.40
C ALA A 280 -31.83 -0.63 -24.84
#